data_AF-A0A0W1RCP3-F1
#
_entry.id   AF-A0A0W1RCP3-F1
#
_cell.length_a   1.000
_cell.length_b   1.000
_cell.length_c   1.000
_cell.angle_alpha   90.00
_cell.angle_beta   90.00
_cell.angle_gamma   90.00
#
_symmetry.space_group_name_H-M   'P 1'
#
loop_
_entity.id
_entity.type
_entity.pdbx_description
1 polymer ?
#
loop_
_entity_poly.entity_id
_entity_poly.type
_entity_poly.pdbx_seq_one_letter_code
_entity_poly.pdbx_strand_id
1 'polypeptide(L)'
;MVVEDITLGLHILAGFAALFAGAGAFATKKGGYRHRRLGRVYVGSMAFVSASALALFVFDPTPSRQFLALVAVFSFYFVFSGYRVLSRKRPSDTPAAIDWAATVLLVGAGVGLSTLGTTQLLSGAGFGTVMLVFGGIALGFGGNDLQQFRHGVSDPRAWFYGHLSRMAGGYIATVTAFSSVNFTFLPSVVSWLWPTVIGTPLIFLLVRRYRTQFSGGAASA
;
A
#
# COMPACT_ATOMS: atom_id res chain seq x y z
N MET A 1 -19.79 -18.96 10.73
CA MET A 1 -18.86 -20.12 10.73
C MET A 1 -18.53 -20.53 9.30
N VAL A 2 -19.28 -21.39 8.60
CA VAL A 2 -18.86 -21.91 7.27
C VAL A 2 -18.46 -20.84 6.23
N VAL A 3 -19.26 -19.79 6.02
CA VAL A 3 -18.96 -18.73 5.03
C VAL A 3 -17.74 -17.90 5.42
N GLU A 4 -17.58 -17.64 6.71
CA GLU A 4 -16.44 -16.89 7.25
C GLU A 4 -15.14 -17.67 7.08
N ASP A 5 -15.16 -18.97 7.41
CA ASP A 5 -13.99 -19.85 7.28
C ASP A 5 -13.56 -20.00 5.81
N ILE A 6 -14.52 -20.14 4.89
CA ILE A 6 -14.24 -20.16 3.45
C ILE A 6 -13.65 -18.82 3.00
N THR A 7 -14.21 -17.70 3.46
CA THR A 7 -13.71 -16.35 3.12
C THR A 7 -12.28 -16.17 3.62
N LEU A 8 -11.99 -16.61 4.84
CA LEU A 8 -10.64 -16.56 5.42
C LEU A 8 -9.66 -17.46 4.66
N GLY A 9 -10.06 -18.68 4.29
CA GLY A 9 -9.24 -19.58 3.49
C GLY A 9 -8.87 -18.98 2.13
N LEU A 10 -9.85 -18.40 1.43
CA LEU A 10 -9.62 -17.71 0.16
C LEU A 10 -8.77 -16.44 0.34
N HIS A 11 -8.97 -15.69 1.42
CA HIS A 11 -8.16 -14.52 1.77
C HIS A 11 -6.68 -14.91 1.91
N ILE A 12 -6.39 -15.99 2.65
CA ILE A 12 -5.03 -16.49 2.86
C ILE A 12 -4.41 -16.91 1.52
N LEU A 13 -5.14 -17.68 0.70
CA LEU A 13 -4.66 -18.12 -0.62
C LEU A 13 -4.32 -16.92 -1.53
N ALA A 14 -5.20 -15.92 -1.58
CA ALA A 14 -4.97 -14.70 -2.33
C ALA A 14 -3.79 -13.89 -1.76
N GLY A 15 -3.59 -13.90 -0.44
CA GLY A 15 -2.43 -13.28 0.22
C GLY A 15 -1.11 -13.90 -0.23
N PHE A 16 -1.01 -15.23 -0.29
CA PHE A 16 0.17 -15.91 -0.84
C PHE A 16 0.36 -15.62 -2.33
N ALA A 17 -0.72 -15.60 -3.12
CA ALA A 17 -0.64 -15.22 -4.53
C ALA A 17 -0.11 -13.79 -4.70
N ALA A 18 -0.56 -12.85 -3.87
CA ALA A 18 -0.05 -11.48 -3.85
C ALA A 18 1.44 -11.43 -3.48
N LEU A 19 1.86 -12.15 -2.43
CA LEU A 19 3.25 -12.18 -1.97
C LEU A 19 4.19 -12.66 -3.09
N PHE A 20 3.91 -13.80 -3.71
CA PHE A 20 4.77 -14.36 -4.75
C PHE A 20 4.70 -13.56 -6.06
N ALA A 21 3.52 -13.07 -6.44
CA ALA A 21 3.37 -12.24 -7.64
C ALA A 21 4.12 -10.91 -7.49
N GLY A 22 4.04 -10.27 -6.32
CA GLY A 22 4.77 -9.05 -6.00
C GLY A 22 6.29 -9.27 -6.04
N ALA A 23 6.80 -10.30 -5.37
CA ALA A 23 8.22 -10.68 -5.42
C ALA A 23 8.70 -10.92 -6.86
N GLY A 24 7.94 -11.70 -7.63
CA GLY A 24 8.26 -11.98 -9.03
C GLY A 24 8.23 -10.73 -9.92
N ALA A 25 7.32 -9.79 -9.66
CA ALA A 25 7.27 -8.52 -10.38
C ALA A 25 8.54 -7.67 -10.15
N PHE A 26 9.11 -7.70 -8.94
CA PHE A 26 10.39 -7.03 -8.63
C PHE A 26 11.60 -7.73 -9.26
N ALA A 27 11.59 -9.07 -9.32
CA ALA A 27 12.67 -9.87 -9.88
C ALA A 27 12.75 -9.81 -11.42
N THR A 28 11.69 -9.37 -12.10
CA THR A 28 11.62 -9.34 -13.56
C THR A 28 12.02 -7.98 -14.15
N LYS A 29 12.24 -7.96 -15.48
CA LYS A 29 12.51 -6.72 -16.24
C LYS A 29 11.29 -5.80 -16.16
N LYS A 30 11.50 -4.60 -15.62
CA LYS A 30 10.48 -3.58 -15.37
C LYS A 30 9.84 -3.18 -16.70
N GLY A 31 8.50 -3.16 -16.76
CA GLY A 31 7.73 -2.92 -17.99
C GLY A 31 7.64 -4.09 -18.99
N GLY A 32 8.44 -5.16 -18.81
CA GLY A 32 8.38 -6.36 -19.66
C GLY A 32 7.09 -7.16 -19.53
N TYR A 33 6.88 -8.16 -20.39
CA TYR A 33 5.68 -9.02 -20.36
C TYR A 33 5.48 -9.71 -18.99
N ARG A 34 6.53 -10.34 -18.45
CA ARG A 34 6.48 -11.04 -17.15
C ARG A 34 6.14 -10.09 -16.00
N HIS A 35 6.79 -8.92 -15.94
CA HIS A 35 6.52 -7.89 -14.94
C HIS A 35 5.06 -7.42 -15.00
N ARG A 36 4.53 -7.14 -16.20
CA ARG A 36 3.13 -6.72 -16.38
C ARG A 36 2.13 -7.81 -15.96
N ARG A 37 2.40 -9.08 -16.28
CA ARG A 37 1.54 -10.20 -15.90
C ARG A 37 1.52 -10.40 -14.38
N LEU A 38 2.69 -10.47 -13.76
CA LEU A 38 2.83 -10.62 -12.31
C LEU A 38 2.26 -9.41 -11.57
N GLY A 39 2.49 -8.20 -12.07
CA GLY A 39 1.89 -6.97 -11.53
C GLY A 39 0.36 -7.01 -11.56
N ARG A 40 -0.27 -7.52 -12.62
CA ARG A 40 -1.74 -7.67 -12.67
C ARG A 40 -2.25 -8.73 -11.70
N VAL A 41 -1.56 -9.87 -11.58
CA VAL A 41 -1.90 -10.90 -10.58
C VAL A 41 -1.81 -10.33 -9.17
N TYR A 42 -0.75 -9.57 -8.89
CA TYR A 42 -0.56 -8.91 -7.60
C TYR A 42 -1.69 -7.91 -7.31
N VAL A 43 -2.02 -7.02 -8.26
CA VAL A 43 -3.12 -6.05 -8.11
C VAL A 43 -4.46 -6.74 -7.88
N GLY A 44 -4.78 -7.77 -8.68
CA GLY A 44 -6.03 -8.52 -8.53
C GLY A 44 -6.12 -9.27 -7.20
N SER A 45 -5.02 -9.89 -6.77
CA SER A 45 -4.94 -10.60 -5.49
C SER A 45 -5.11 -9.63 -4.32
N MET A 46 -4.47 -8.46 -4.37
CA MET A 46 -4.62 -7.42 -3.34
C MET A 46 -6.03 -6.83 -3.30
N ALA A 47 -6.70 -6.68 -4.44
CA ALA A 47 -8.11 -6.29 -4.47
C ALA A 47 -8.99 -7.32 -3.73
N PHE A 48 -8.75 -8.61 -3.98
CA PHE A 48 -9.48 -9.69 -3.31
C PHE A 48 -9.17 -9.74 -1.80
N VAL A 49 -7.89 -9.65 -1.42
CA VAL A 49 -7.43 -9.62 -0.02
C VAL A 49 -8.11 -8.48 0.74
N SER A 50 -8.14 -7.28 0.16
CA SER A 50 -8.77 -6.14 0.82
C SER A 50 -10.29 -6.26 0.89
N ALA A 51 -10.96 -6.72 -0.17
CA ALA A 51 -12.40 -6.95 -0.15
C ALA A 51 -12.81 -8.02 0.88
N SER A 52 -12.07 -9.13 0.94
CA SER A 52 -12.31 -10.20 1.92
C SER A 52 -12.00 -9.77 3.35
N ALA A 53 -10.98 -8.94 3.60
CA ALA A 53 -10.72 -8.36 4.92
C ALA A 53 -11.88 -7.47 5.40
N LEU A 54 -12.45 -6.66 4.51
CA LEU A 54 -13.64 -5.86 4.81
C LEU A 54 -14.85 -6.74 5.09
N ALA A 55 -15.06 -7.81 4.32
CA ALA A 55 -16.13 -8.78 4.57
C ALA A 55 -15.97 -9.48 5.93
N LEU A 56 -14.76 -9.92 6.28
CA LEU A 56 -14.47 -10.55 7.57
C LEU A 56 -14.72 -9.60 8.75
N PHE A 57 -14.49 -8.30 8.59
CA PHE A 57 -14.87 -7.31 9.59
C PHE A 57 -16.39 -7.17 9.73
N VAL A 58 -17.14 -7.21 8.62
CA VAL A 58 -18.61 -7.17 8.66
C VAL A 58 -19.19 -8.42 9.34
N PHE A 59 -18.58 -9.59 9.14
CA PHE A 59 -19.03 -10.83 9.77
C PHE A 59 -18.81 -10.83 11.29
N ASP A 60 -17.73 -10.21 11.77
CA ASP A 60 -17.39 -10.14 13.19
C ASP A 60 -16.67 -8.80 13.48
N PRO A 61 -17.38 -7.75 13.90
CA PRO A 61 -16.82 -6.41 14.04
C PRO A 61 -16.07 -6.23 15.38
N THR A 62 -14.94 -6.91 15.53
CA THR A 62 -14.04 -6.75 16.68
C THR A 62 -13.06 -5.59 16.50
N PRO A 63 -12.49 -5.00 17.58
CA PRO A 63 -11.51 -3.93 17.47
C PRO A 63 -10.27 -4.29 16.64
N SER A 64 -9.81 -5.55 16.72
CA SER A 64 -8.70 -6.05 15.91
C SER A 64 -9.05 -6.12 14.42
N ARG A 65 -10.25 -6.61 14.08
CA ARG A 65 -10.73 -6.65 12.69
C ARG A 65 -11.03 -5.25 12.14
N GLN A 66 -11.47 -4.31 12.98
CA GLN A 66 -11.60 -2.91 12.60
C GLN A 66 -10.24 -2.32 12.18
N PHE A 67 -9.20 -2.57 12.96
CA PHE A 67 -7.84 -2.16 12.60
C PHE A 67 -7.39 -2.80 11.27
N LEU A 68 -7.59 -4.11 11.09
CA LEU A 68 -7.24 -4.81 9.85
C LEU A 68 -8.03 -4.30 8.64
N ALA A 69 -9.30 -3.93 8.82
CA ALA A 69 -10.12 -3.32 7.78
C ALA A 69 -9.55 -1.96 7.32
N LEU A 70 -9.11 -1.11 8.26
CA LEU A 70 -8.46 0.15 7.93
C LEU A 70 -7.11 -0.07 7.21
N VAL A 71 -6.33 -1.05 7.67
CA VAL A 71 -5.08 -1.46 7.00
C VAL A 71 -5.35 -2.06 5.62
N ALA A 72 -6.48 -2.73 5.40
CA ALA A 72 -6.86 -3.27 4.10
C ALA A 72 -7.16 -2.15 3.09
N VAL A 73 -7.83 -1.08 3.51
CA VAL A 73 -8.05 0.14 2.69
C VAL A 73 -6.70 0.80 2.38
N PHE A 74 -5.86 1.00 3.40
CA PHE A 74 -4.51 1.53 3.25
C PHE A 74 -3.69 0.74 2.21
N SER A 75 -3.61 -0.58 2.38
CA SER A 75 -2.78 -1.46 1.55
C SER A 75 -3.29 -1.49 0.11
N PHE A 76 -4.62 -1.58 -0.08
CA PHE A 76 -5.21 -1.53 -1.41
C PHE A 76 -4.95 -0.19 -2.08
N TYR A 77 -5.05 0.93 -1.36
CA TYR A 77 -4.81 2.24 -1.94
C TYR A 77 -3.42 2.36 -2.56
N PHE A 78 -2.38 1.86 -1.91
CA PHE A 78 -1.03 1.87 -2.48
C PHE A 78 -0.96 1.10 -3.80
N VAL A 79 -1.53 -0.11 -3.84
CA VAL A 79 -1.50 -0.96 -5.04
C VAL A 79 -2.38 -0.37 -6.15
N PHE A 80 -3.57 0.10 -5.79
CA PHE A 80 -4.52 0.75 -6.68
C PHE A 80 -3.93 2.02 -7.29
N SER A 81 -3.48 2.98 -6.47
CA SER A 81 -2.90 4.24 -6.94
C SER A 81 -1.62 4.01 -7.76
N GLY A 82 -0.79 3.04 -7.36
CA GLY A 82 0.38 2.62 -8.11
C GLY A 82 0.06 2.03 -9.48
N TYR A 83 -1.02 1.26 -9.60
CA TYR A 83 -1.47 0.77 -10.90
C TYR A 83 -2.12 1.88 -11.74
N ARG A 84 -2.97 2.70 -11.13
CA ARG A 84 -3.75 3.78 -11.76
C ARG A 84 -2.88 4.87 -12.36
N VAL A 85 -1.76 5.22 -11.73
CA VAL A 85 -0.85 6.25 -12.25
C VAL A 85 -0.31 5.90 -13.65
N LEU A 86 -0.31 4.62 -14.04
CA LEU A 86 0.08 4.21 -15.39
C LEU A 86 -0.90 4.66 -16.48
N SER A 87 -2.12 5.06 -16.14
CA SER A 87 -3.06 5.69 -17.08
C SER A 87 -2.95 7.21 -17.12
N ARG A 88 -2.06 7.81 -16.31
CA ARG A 88 -1.84 9.26 -16.21
C ARG A 88 -0.38 9.59 -16.42
N LYS A 89 0.12 9.31 -17.62
CA LYS A 89 1.56 9.45 -17.94
C LYS A 89 1.90 10.82 -18.49
N ARG A 90 0.91 11.53 -19.05
CA ARG A 90 1.10 12.88 -19.59
C ARG A 90 0.74 13.90 -18.50
N PRO A 91 1.43 15.05 -18.43
CA PRO A 91 1.08 16.12 -17.49
C PRO A 91 -0.36 16.65 -17.65
N SER A 92 -0.94 16.51 -18.85
CA SER A 92 -2.33 16.88 -19.13
C SER A 92 -3.37 15.88 -18.62
N ASP A 93 -2.96 14.66 -18.24
CA ASP A 93 -3.89 13.62 -17.79
C ASP A 93 -4.39 13.95 -16.37
N THR A 94 -5.71 14.00 -16.18
CA THR A 94 -6.34 14.34 -14.90
C THR A 94 -6.78 13.10 -14.11
N PRO A 95 -6.86 13.19 -12.77
CA PRO A 95 -7.44 12.13 -11.94
C PRO A 95 -8.94 11.96 -12.21
N ALA A 96 -9.40 10.72 -12.29
CA ALA A 96 -10.82 10.38 -12.41
C ALA A 96 -11.49 10.38 -11.03
N ALA A 97 -12.83 10.38 -11.00
CA ALA A 97 -13.61 10.37 -9.75
C ALA A 97 -13.23 9.20 -8.81
N ILE A 98 -12.89 8.03 -9.37
CA ILE A 98 -12.45 6.88 -8.58
C ILE A 98 -11.11 7.12 -7.86
N ASP A 99 -10.23 7.94 -8.45
CA ASP A 99 -8.95 8.27 -7.83
C ASP A 99 -9.19 9.18 -6.61
N TRP A 100 -10.07 10.17 -6.75
CA TRP A 100 -10.53 11.01 -5.63
C TRP A 100 -11.19 10.20 -4.52
N ALA A 101 -12.12 9.32 -4.87
CA ALA A 101 -12.82 8.46 -3.91
C ALA A 101 -11.82 7.59 -3.13
N ALA A 102 -10.86 6.96 -3.83
CA ALA A 102 -9.82 6.16 -3.20
C ALA A 102 -8.95 6.99 -2.25
N THR A 103 -8.59 8.22 -2.62
CA THR A 103 -7.80 9.13 -1.76
C THR A 103 -8.59 9.57 -0.53
N VAL A 104 -9.88 9.89 -0.66
CA VAL A 104 -10.75 10.23 0.48
C VAL A 104 -10.87 9.03 1.43
N LEU A 105 -11.05 7.82 0.90
CA LEU A 105 -11.09 6.59 1.70
C LEU A 105 -9.78 6.35 2.45
N LEU A 106 -8.62 6.58 1.80
CA LEU A 106 -7.32 6.51 2.47
C LEU A 106 -7.22 7.53 3.61
N VAL A 107 -7.60 8.79 3.38
CA VAL A 107 -7.54 9.83 4.41
C VAL A 107 -8.45 9.45 5.58
N GLY A 108 -9.67 8.99 5.31
CA GLY A 108 -10.59 8.49 6.34
C GLY A 108 -9.98 7.32 7.14
N ALA A 109 -9.36 6.35 6.45
CA ALA A 109 -8.66 5.25 7.10
C ALA A 109 -7.48 5.75 7.96
N GLY A 110 -6.73 6.74 7.46
CA GLY A 110 -5.62 7.38 8.16
C GLY A 110 -6.04 8.12 9.42
N VAL A 111 -7.16 8.85 9.37
CA VAL A 111 -7.76 9.48 10.55
C VAL A 111 -8.19 8.40 11.55
N GLY A 112 -8.92 7.38 11.10
CA GLY A 112 -9.36 6.28 11.96
C GLY A 112 -8.21 5.57 12.67
N LEU A 113 -7.15 5.22 11.94
CA LEU A 113 -5.93 4.64 12.51
C LEU A 113 -5.24 5.59 13.50
N SER A 114 -5.18 6.89 13.21
CA SER A 114 -4.56 7.87 14.10
C SER A 114 -5.35 8.04 15.40
N THR A 115 -6.68 8.06 15.33
CA THR A 115 -7.56 8.10 16.49
C THR A 115 -7.40 6.85 17.34
N LEU A 116 -7.53 5.66 16.75
CA LEU A 116 -7.37 4.38 17.47
C LEU A 116 -5.97 4.25 18.09
N GLY A 117 -4.93 4.62 17.34
CA GLY A 117 -3.55 4.57 17.81
C GLY A 117 -3.30 5.48 19.00
N THR A 118 -3.83 6.71 18.95
CA THR A 118 -3.74 7.67 20.06
C THR A 118 -4.47 7.12 21.30
N THR A 119 -5.70 6.61 21.13
CA THR A 119 -6.45 6.04 22.26
C THR A 119 -5.73 4.86 22.91
N GLN A 120 -5.11 3.98 22.10
CA GLN A 120 -4.34 2.86 22.64
C GLN A 120 -3.09 3.31 23.39
N LEU A 121 -2.32 4.25 22.85
CA LEU A 121 -1.12 4.75 23.54
C LEU A 121 -1.46 5.45 24.86
N LEU A 122 -2.54 6.23 24.90
CA LEU A 122 -3.01 6.87 26.13
C LEU A 122 -3.48 5.85 27.18
N SER A 123 -3.94 4.67 26.74
CA SER A 123 -4.26 3.55 27.64
C SER A 123 -3.05 2.70 28.05
N GLY A 124 -1.84 3.07 27.63
CA GLY A 124 -0.60 2.32 27.90
C GLY A 124 -0.31 1.16 26.94
N ALA A 125 -1.13 0.95 25.91
CA ALA A 125 -0.95 -0.10 24.92
C ALA A 125 0.03 0.33 23.81
N GLY A 126 1.24 -0.24 23.82
CA GLY A 126 2.29 0.05 22.83
C GLY A 126 1.93 -0.26 21.38
N PHE A 127 0.91 -1.10 21.13
CA PHE A 127 0.42 -1.37 19.77
C PHE A 127 -0.11 -0.12 19.06
N GLY A 128 -0.53 0.91 19.81
CA GLY A 128 -0.94 2.18 19.22
C GLY A 128 0.15 2.85 18.37
N THR A 129 1.43 2.56 18.61
CA THR A 129 2.54 2.99 17.74
C THR A 129 2.38 2.49 16.31
N VAL A 130 1.97 1.23 16.11
CA VAL A 130 1.75 0.66 14.78
C VAL A 130 0.64 1.43 14.06
N MET A 131 -0.48 1.64 14.76
CA MET A 131 -1.63 2.36 14.23
C MET A 131 -1.27 3.80 13.84
N LEU A 132 -0.50 4.51 14.68
CA LEU A 132 -0.05 5.88 14.37
C LEU A 132 0.90 5.93 13.18
N VAL A 133 1.82 4.98 13.03
CA VAL A 133 2.73 4.93 11.87
C VAL A 133 1.94 4.73 10.58
N PHE A 134 1.01 3.77 10.55
CA PHE A 134 0.16 3.55 9.39
C PHE A 134 -0.76 4.75 9.11
N GLY A 135 -1.35 5.34 10.15
CA GLY A 135 -2.19 6.54 10.06
C GLY A 135 -1.42 7.74 9.50
N GLY A 136 -0.22 8.01 10.01
CA GLY A 136 0.65 9.08 9.53
C GLY A 136 1.06 8.90 8.06
N ILE A 137 1.43 7.67 7.67
CA ILE A 137 1.74 7.35 6.26
C ILE A 137 0.49 7.57 5.39
N ALA A 138 -0.68 7.10 5.81
CA ALA A 138 -1.93 7.27 5.08
C ALA A 138 -2.26 8.74 4.86
N LEU A 139 -2.20 9.56 5.92
CA LEU A 139 -2.49 11.00 5.85
C LEU A 139 -1.45 11.75 5.01
N GLY A 140 -0.17 11.41 5.13
CA GLY A 140 0.88 12.03 4.34
C GLY A 140 0.72 11.78 2.83
N PHE A 141 0.49 10.52 2.44
CA PHE A 141 0.25 10.17 1.04
C PHE A 141 -1.09 10.70 0.54
N GLY A 142 -2.15 10.63 1.34
CA GLY A 142 -3.48 11.13 0.97
C GLY A 142 -3.49 12.65 0.77
N GLY A 143 -2.88 13.40 1.69
CA GLY A 143 -2.72 14.85 1.56
C GLY A 143 -1.89 15.23 0.33
N ASN A 144 -0.80 14.51 0.07
CA ASN A 144 0.03 14.73 -1.12
C ASN A 144 -0.76 14.46 -2.42
N ASP A 145 -1.57 13.41 -2.48
CA ASP A 145 -2.41 13.13 -3.64
C ASP A 145 -3.51 14.17 -3.84
N LEU A 146 -4.19 14.60 -2.76
CA LEU A 146 -5.17 15.69 -2.84
C LEU A 146 -4.53 16.96 -3.40
N GLN A 147 -3.31 17.30 -2.96
CA GLN A 147 -2.58 18.47 -3.46
C GLN A 147 -2.22 18.31 -4.94
N GLN A 148 -1.68 17.15 -5.34
CA GLN A 148 -1.31 16.87 -6.73
C GLN A 148 -2.52 16.83 -7.67
N PHE A 149 -3.66 16.31 -7.21
CA PHE A 149 -4.88 16.23 -8.00
C PHE A 149 -5.50 17.61 -8.25
N ARG A 150 -5.30 18.57 -7.32
CA ARG A 150 -5.77 19.96 -7.47
C ARG A 150 -4.87 20.81 -8.35
N HIS A 151 -3.56 20.68 -8.21
CA HIS A 151 -2.59 21.58 -8.84
C HIS A 151 -1.86 20.97 -10.03
N GLY A 152 -2.06 19.67 -10.30
CA GLY A 152 -1.32 18.93 -11.31
C GLY A 152 0.11 18.61 -10.86
N VAL A 153 0.84 17.92 -11.75
CA VAL A 153 2.26 17.61 -11.55
C VAL A 153 3.03 18.04 -12.78
N SER A 154 4.10 18.81 -12.59
CA SER A 154 4.91 19.37 -13.68
C SER A 154 5.95 18.39 -14.22
N ASP A 155 6.46 17.47 -13.39
CA ASP A 155 7.47 16.48 -13.80
C ASP A 155 6.86 15.42 -14.75
N PRO A 156 7.29 15.33 -16.02
CA PRO A 156 6.78 14.34 -16.98
C PRO A 156 7.05 12.88 -16.58
N ARG A 157 7.99 12.64 -15.66
CA ARG A 157 8.33 11.31 -15.13
C ARG A 157 7.71 11.04 -13.76
N ALA A 158 6.88 11.93 -13.23
CA ALA A 158 6.20 11.73 -11.95
C ALA A 158 5.44 10.41 -11.87
N TRP A 159 4.80 9.98 -12.97
CA TRP A 159 4.10 8.70 -13.03
C TRP A 159 5.01 7.50 -12.74
N PHE A 160 6.28 7.55 -13.14
CA PHE A 160 7.23 6.46 -12.95
C PHE A 160 7.61 6.32 -11.48
N TYR A 161 7.96 7.44 -10.83
CA TYR A 161 8.28 7.45 -9.41
C TYR A 161 7.05 7.13 -8.57
N GLY A 162 5.88 7.63 -8.97
CA GLY A 162 4.60 7.28 -8.38
C GLY A 162 4.35 5.78 -8.44
N HIS A 163 4.43 5.17 -9.63
CA HIS A 163 4.24 3.73 -9.79
C HIS A 163 5.21 2.93 -8.92
N LEU A 164 6.51 3.27 -8.97
CA LEU A 164 7.54 2.59 -8.20
C LEU A 164 7.27 2.66 -6.70
N SER A 165 7.12 3.87 -6.14
CA SER A 165 6.93 4.08 -4.71
C SER A 165 5.63 3.45 -4.20
N ARG A 166 4.55 3.55 -4.97
CA ARG A 166 3.23 3.04 -4.58
C ARG A 166 3.15 1.53 -4.64
N MET A 167 3.66 0.91 -5.70
CA MET A 167 3.70 -0.55 -5.81
C MET A 167 4.64 -1.17 -4.76
N ALA A 168 5.79 -0.54 -4.50
CA ALA A 168 6.71 -0.98 -3.45
C ALA A 168 6.13 -0.77 -2.05
N GLY A 169 5.47 0.36 -1.78
CA GLY A 169 4.76 0.60 -0.52
C GLY A 169 3.64 -0.40 -0.27
N GLY A 170 2.86 -0.74 -1.31
CA GLY A 170 1.86 -1.81 -1.22
C GLY A 170 2.49 -3.19 -0.93
N TYR A 171 3.66 -3.46 -1.50
CA TYR A 171 4.36 -4.72 -1.26
C TYR A 171 4.95 -4.80 0.16
N ILE A 172 5.46 -3.68 0.69
CA ILE A 172 5.79 -3.55 2.11
C ILE A 172 4.59 -3.92 2.97
N ALA A 173 3.40 -3.38 2.68
CA ALA A 173 2.18 -3.70 3.42
C ALA A 173 1.80 -5.19 3.31
N THR A 174 2.01 -5.81 2.15
CA THR A 174 1.82 -7.27 1.95
C THR A 174 2.76 -8.09 2.84
N VAL A 175 4.05 -7.73 2.87
CA VAL A 175 5.06 -8.38 3.74
C VAL A 175 4.76 -8.13 5.21
N THR A 176 4.30 -6.93 5.58
CA THR A 176 3.83 -6.63 6.94
C THR A 176 2.67 -7.52 7.35
N ALA A 177 1.65 -7.69 6.51
CA ALA A 177 0.52 -8.56 6.81
C ALA A 177 0.94 -10.03 6.98
N PHE A 178 1.87 -10.53 6.15
CA PHE A 178 2.43 -11.86 6.31
C PHE A 178 3.25 -11.97 7.61
N SER A 179 4.12 -10.99 7.88
CA SER A 179 4.97 -10.96 9.06
C SER A 179 4.18 -10.89 10.36
N SER A 180 3.12 -10.07 10.41
CA SER A 180 2.35 -9.87 11.64
C SER A 180 1.65 -11.12 12.15
N VAL A 181 1.30 -12.05 11.24
CA VAL A 181 0.63 -13.31 11.59
C VAL A 181 1.61 -14.49 11.72
N ASN A 182 2.75 -14.46 11.02
CA ASN A 182 3.70 -15.59 11.01
C ASN A 182 4.92 -15.40 11.92
N PHE A 183 5.39 -14.17 12.14
CA PHE A 183 6.60 -13.91 12.91
C PHE A 183 6.28 -13.66 14.38
N THR A 184 5.68 -14.67 15.02
CA THR A 184 5.26 -14.65 16.43
C THR A 184 6.43 -14.59 17.41
N PHE A 185 7.65 -14.87 16.95
CA PHE A 185 8.89 -14.75 17.71
C PHE A 185 9.39 -13.29 17.85
N LEU A 186 8.85 -12.36 17.06
CA LEU A 186 9.18 -10.93 17.17
C LEU A 186 8.19 -10.22 18.11
N PRO A 187 8.63 -9.16 18.81
CA PRO A 187 7.70 -8.26 19.47
C PRO A 187 6.65 -7.73 18.49
N SER A 188 5.39 -7.61 18.93
CA SER A 188 4.27 -7.26 18.04
C SER A 188 4.53 -5.99 17.22
N VAL A 189 5.06 -4.92 17.81
CA VAL A 189 5.40 -3.70 17.06
C VAL A 189 6.43 -3.96 15.96
N VAL A 190 7.43 -4.82 16.23
CA VAL A 190 8.48 -5.15 15.27
C VAL A 190 7.93 -6.00 14.13
N SER A 191 7.09 -7.01 14.41
CA SER A 191 6.50 -7.86 13.37
C SER A 191 5.65 -7.06 12.37
N TRP A 192 5.10 -5.92 12.79
CA TRP A 192 4.39 -5.00 11.91
C TRP A 192 5.30 -4.01 11.16
N LEU A 193 6.28 -3.41 11.84
CA LEU A 193 6.98 -2.23 11.32
C LEU A 193 8.33 -2.52 10.66
N TRP A 194 8.95 -3.68 10.87
CA TRP A 194 10.25 -3.98 10.26
C TRP A 194 10.26 -3.86 8.72
N PRO A 195 9.21 -4.27 7.96
CA PRO A 195 9.23 -4.14 6.51
C PRO A 195 9.24 -2.68 6.07
N THR A 196 8.55 -1.80 6.80
CA THR A 196 8.52 -0.35 6.53
C THR A 196 9.86 0.30 6.86
N VAL A 197 10.48 -0.09 7.99
CA VAL A 197 11.80 0.40 8.43
C VAL A 197 12.88 0.08 7.39
N ILE A 198 12.85 -1.10 6.78
CA ILE A 198 13.82 -1.50 5.76
C ILE A 198 13.42 -1.01 4.36
N GLY A 199 12.15 -1.19 4.00
CA GLY A 199 11.67 -0.94 2.65
C GLY A 199 11.61 0.53 2.27
N THR A 200 11.25 1.42 3.20
CA THR A 200 11.11 2.86 2.91
C THR A 200 12.44 3.51 2.51
N PRO A 201 13.56 3.31 3.25
CA PRO A 201 14.88 3.76 2.80
C PRO A 201 15.28 3.21 1.42
N LEU A 202 15.01 1.93 1.15
CA LEU A 202 15.34 1.31 -0.14
C LEU A 202 14.56 1.95 -1.29
N ILE A 203 13.26 2.22 -1.10
CA ILE A 203 12.43 2.94 -2.08
C ILE A 203 13.02 4.33 -2.32
N PHE A 204 13.35 5.07 -1.26
CA PHE A 204 13.92 6.41 -1.37
C PHE A 204 15.22 6.42 -2.17
N LEU A 205 16.15 5.52 -1.85
CA LEU A 205 17.43 5.39 -2.55
C LEU A 205 17.23 5.01 -4.03
N LEU A 206 16.29 4.12 -4.32
CA LEU A 206 15.98 3.70 -5.68
C LEU A 206 15.36 4.83 -6.50
N VAL A 207 14.41 5.58 -5.93
CA VAL A 207 13.83 6.77 -6.57
C VAL A 207 14.90 7.82 -6.83
N ARG A 208 15.78 8.08 -5.85
CA ARG A 208 16.90 9.03 -6.01
C ARG A 208 17.84 8.60 -7.14
N ARG A 209 18.20 7.31 -7.21
CA ARG A 209 19.02 6.75 -8.29
C ARG A 209 18.37 6.92 -9.66
N TYR A 210 17.07 6.64 -9.78
CA TYR A 210 16.38 6.81 -11.07
C TYR A 210 16.28 8.28 -11.48
N ARG A 211 16.03 9.19 -10.53
CA ARG A 211 16.05 10.64 -10.81
C ARG A 211 17.38 11.09 -11.37
N THR A 212 18.50 10.72 -10.76
CA THR A 212 19.83 11.11 -11.26
C THR A 212 20.14 10.51 -12.63
N GLN A 213 19.82 9.23 -12.84
CA GLN A 213 20.00 8.57 -14.15
C GLN A 213 19.20 9.28 -15.26
N PHE A 214 17.97 9.67 -14.94
CA PHE A 214 17.05 10.31 -15.88
C PHE A 214 17.41 11.77 -16.17
N SER A 215 17.97 12.50 -15.20
CA SER A 215 18.51 13.85 -15.41
C SER A 215 19.83 13.83 -16.18
N GLY A 216 20.74 12.90 -15.86
CA GLY A 216 22.03 12.78 -16.56
C GLY A 216 21.90 12.34 -18.02
N GLY A 217 20.94 11.45 -18.32
CA GLY A 217 20.64 11.04 -19.69
C GLY A 217 19.95 12.11 -20.55
N ALA A 218 19.37 13.15 -19.94
CA ALA A 218 18.79 14.28 -20.65
C ALA A 218 19.81 15.40 -20.95
N ALA A 219 20.96 15.40 -20.27
CA ALA A 219 22.07 16.33 -20.51
C ALA A 219 23.09 15.79 -21.52
N SER A 220 22.93 14.55 -21.97
CA SER A 220 23.83 13.83 -22.90
C SER A 220 23.17 13.44 -24.23
N ALA A 221 21.95 13.93 -24.47
CA ALA A 221 21.18 13.80 -25.71
C ALA A 221 20.85 15.20 -26.24
#